data_AF-A0ABD4R9S8-F1
#
_entry.id   AF-A0ABD4R9S8-F1
#
_cell.length_a   1.000
_cell.length_b   1.000
_cell.length_c   1.000
_cell.angle_alpha   90.00
_cell.angle_beta   90.00
_cell.angle_gamma   90.00
#
_symmetry.space_group_name_H-M   'P 1'
#
loop_
_entity.id
_entity.type
_entity.pdbx_description
1 polymer ?
#
loop_
_entity_poly.entity_id
_entity_poly.type
_entity_poly.pdbx_seq_one_letter_code
_entity_poly.pdbx_strand_id
1 'polypeptide(L)'
;MEIGFSNKKIKELCENRAKATKKLGADCAKKLSTRLSELEAAADVSELVAGHPHPLIGDRAGEFALDLSGGYRITFSPNHEPCPTLPDGGIDWAKVTIISIEFIGDYHD
;
A
#
# COMPACT_ATOMS: atom_id res chain seq x y z
N MET A 1 3.44 -10.08 5.16
CA MET A 1 2.14 -10.46 4.53
C MET A 1 2.32 -10.74 3.03
N GLU A 2 1.34 -11.35 2.34
CA GLU A 2 1.42 -11.61 0.89
C GLU A 2 1.08 -10.35 0.07
N ILE A 3 1.91 -10.04 -0.93
CA ILE A 3 1.78 -8.81 -1.75
C ILE A 3 1.54 -9.17 -3.22
N GLY A 4 0.36 -8.79 -3.71
CA GLY A 4 0.01 -8.72 -5.12
C GLY A 4 0.10 -7.30 -5.68
N PHE A 5 -0.13 -7.16 -6.99
CA PHE A 5 -0.10 -5.86 -7.68
C PHE A 5 -1.27 -5.77 -8.66
N SER A 6 -1.96 -4.65 -8.66
CA SER A 6 -3.13 -4.42 -9.53
C SER A 6 -2.80 -4.46 -11.01
N ASN A 7 -1.56 -4.14 -11.38
CA ASN A 7 -1.08 -4.19 -12.74
C ASN A 7 0.45 -4.29 -12.85
N LYS A 8 0.92 -4.59 -14.06
CA LYS A 8 2.35 -4.72 -14.38
C LYS A 8 3.16 -3.45 -14.11
N LYS A 9 2.58 -2.24 -14.29
CA LYS A 9 3.30 -0.98 -14.07
C LYS A 9 3.58 -0.75 -12.59
N ILE A 10 2.61 -1.06 -11.72
CA ILE A 10 2.78 -0.99 -10.26
C ILE A 10 3.83 -2.01 -9.82
N LYS A 11 3.70 -3.26 -10.28
CA LYS A 11 4.70 -4.31 -10.01
C LYS A 11 6.12 -3.87 -10.38
N GLU A 12 6.31 -3.38 -11.61
CA GLU A 12 7.62 -2.91 -12.06
C GLU A 12 8.16 -1.75 -11.22
N LEU A 13 7.29 -0.87 -10.72
CA LEU A 13 7.70 0.25 -9.88
C LEU A 13 8.17 -0.22 -8.50
N CYS A 14 7.54 -1.26 -7.95
CA CYS A 14 7.94 -1.89 -6.69
C CYS A 14 9.25 -2.69 -6.81
N GLU A 15 9.42 -3.44 -7.90
CA GLU A 15 10.54 -4.38 -8.06
C GLU A 15 11.80 -3.73 -8.67
N ASN A 16 11.68 -2.60 -9.36
CA ASN A 16 12.80 -1.96 -10.04
C ASN A 16 13.13 -0.59 -9.45
N ARG A 17 14.14 -0.57 -8.56
CA ARG A 17 14.62 0.65 -7.90
C ARG A 17 15.05 1.77 -8.84
N ALA A 18 15.63 1.45 -10.00
CA ALA A 18 16.04 2.46 -10.97
C ALA A 18 14.81 3.14 -11.61
N LYS A 19 13.79 2.35 -11.97
CA LYS A 19 12.51 2.88 -12.45
C LYS A 19 11.80 3.71 -11.37
N ALA A 20 11.75 3.23 -10.14
CA ALA A 20 11.19 3.96 -9.01
C ALA A 20 11.89 5.30 -8.79
N THR A 21 13.23 5.30 -8.77
CA THR A 21 14.03 6.52 -8.59
C THR A 21 13.79 7.52 -9.71
N LYS A 22 13.72 7.06 -10.96
CA LYS A 22 13.44 7.91 -12.12
C LYS A 22 12.05 8.55 -12.07
N LYS A 23 11.04 7.80 -11.61
CA LYS A 23 9.63 8.25 -11.60
C LYS A 23 9.28 9.07 -10.36
N LEU A 24 9.77 8.67 -9.19
CA LEU A 24 9.35 9.19 -7.88
C LEU A 24 10.42 10.04 -7.19
N GLY A 25 11.65 10.05 -7.72
CA GLY A 25 12.80 10.62 -7.02
C GLY A 25 13.42 9.66 -6.01
N ALA A 26 14.67 9.94 -5.61
CA ALA A 26 15.48 9.03 -4.80
C ALA A 26 14.90 8.78 -3.40
N ASP A 27 14.41 9.82 -2.73
CA ASP A 27 13.87 9.70 -1.37
C ASP A 27 12.55 8.93 -1.34
N CYS A 28 11.67 9.18 -2.31
CA CYS A 28 10.41 8.46 -2.43
C CYS A 28 10.66 7.00 -2.80
N ALA A 29 11.57 6.71 -3.74
CA ALA A 29 11.95 5.34 -4.09
C ALA A 29 12.58 4.57 -2.90
N LYS A 30 13.37 5.25 -2.08
CA LYS A 30 13.93 4.67 -0.84
C LYS A 30 12.81 4.33 0.14
N LYS A 31 11.89 5.25 0.40
CA LYS A 31 10.73 5.00 1.27
C LYS A 31 9.82 3.91 0.72
N LEU A 32 9.58 3.86 -0.58
CA LEU A 32 8.80 2.80 -1.22
C LEU A 32 9.39 1.42 -0.89
N SER A 33 10.71 1.25 -1.06
CA SER A 33 11.39 0.02 -0.70
C SER A 33 11.26 -0.31 0.79
N THR A 34 11.34 0.70 1.68
CA THR A 34 11.13 0.51 3.12
C THR A 34 9.72 0.02 3.43
N ARG A 35 8.69 0.65 2.84
CA ARG A 35 7.29 0.26 3.05
C ARG A 35 6.99 -1.14 2.53
N LEU A 36 7.55 -1.52 1.38
CA LEU A 36 7.41 -2.88 0.86
C LEU A 36 8.01 -3.92 1.82
N SER A 37 9.20 -3.68 2.36
CA SER A 37 9.80 -4.58 3.35
C SER A 37 9.03 -4.66 4.67
N GLU A 38 8.44 -3.55 5.13
CA GLU A 38 7.56 -3.55 6.31
C GLU A 38 6.27 -4.34 6.06
N LEU A 39 5.65 -4.19 4.88
CA LEU A 39 4.49 -4.99 4.48
C LEU A 39 4.84 -6.47 4.42
N GLU A 40 5.97 -6.85 3.82
CA GLU A 40 6.44 -8.24 3.77
C GLU A 40 6.65 -8.83 5.17
N ALA A 41 7.18 -8.04 6.12
CA ALA A 41 7.49 -8.48 7.47
C ALA A 41 6.28 -8.53 8.43
N ALA A 42 5.27 -7.68 8.23
CA ALA A 42 4.09 -7.62 9.10
C ALA A 42 3.18 -8.84 8.93
N ALA A 43 2.57 -9.29 10.01
CA ALA A 43 1.60 -10.39 10.00
C ALA A 43 0.28 -9.97 9.32
N ASP A 44 -0.19 -8.76 9.60
CA ASP A 44 -1.40 -8.16 9.03
C ASP A 44 -1.29 -6.62 8.98
N VAL A 45 -2.28 -5.95 8.41
CA VAL A 45 -2.26 -4.50 8.19
C VAL A 45 -2.24 -3.71 9.52
N SER A 46 -2.73 -4.26 10.63
CA SER A 46 -2.77 -3.56 11.92
C SER A 46 -1.40 -3.41 12.59
N GLU A 47 -0.40 -4.20 12.19
CA GLU A 47 0.98 -4.09 12.68
C GLU A 47 1.77 -2.93 12.03
N LEU A 48 1.22 -2.32 10.97
CA LEU A 48 1.86 -1.20 10.29
C LEU A 48 1.77 0.04 11.17
N VAL A 49 2.93 0.63 11.50
CA VAL A 49 3.03 1.84 12.35
C VAL A 49 3.66 3.02 11.61
N ALA A 50 4.47 2.75 10.58
CA ALA A 50 5.25 3.76 9.90
C ALA A 50 4.54 4.28 8.64
N GLY A 51 4.71 5.59 8.37
CA GLY A 51 4.10 6.22 7.20
C GLY A 51 2.61 6.52 7.38
N HIS A 52 2.18 6.97 8.56
CA HIS A 52 0.80 7.42 8.81
C HIS A 52 -0.26 6.44 8.26
N PRO A 53 -0.28 5.18 8.71
CA PRO A 53 -1.22 4.18 8.23
C PRO A 53 -2.67 4.61 8.45
N HIS A 54 -3.48 4.65 7.40
CA HIS A 54 -4.91 4.98 7.49
C HIS A 54 -5.73 4.38 6.33
N PRO A 55 -6.99 4.00 6.57
CA PRO A 55 -7.93 3.67 5.51
C PRO A 55 -8.31 4.93 4.71
N LEU A 56 -8.54 4.75 3.41
CA LEU A 56 -9.06 5.80 2.53
C LEU A 56 -10.60 5.77 2.47
N ILE A 57 -11.17 6.91 2.08
CA ILE A 57 -12.61 7.15 1.97
C ILE A 57 -12.95 7.68 0.56
N GLY A 58 -14.25 7.82 0.26
CA GLY A 58 -14.73 8.37 -1.01
C GLY A 58 -14.44 7.43 -2.19
N ASP A 59 -13.93 7.98 -3.30
CA ASP A 59 -13.64 7.23 -4.53
C ASP A 59 -12.60 6.11 -4.35
N ARG A 60 -11.84 6.16 -3.25
CA ARG A 60 -10.82 5.18 -2.88
C ARG A 60 -11.19 4.39 -1.63
N ALA A 61 -12.47 4.41 -1.25
CA ALA A 61 -12.98 3.57 -0.17
C ALA A 61 -12.66 2.09 -0.47
N GLY A 62 -12.10 1.41 0.54
CA GLY A 62 -11.60 0.04 0.39
C GLY A 62 -10.08 -0.06 0.24
N GLU A 63 -9.39 1.06 0.05
CA GLU A 63 -7.92 1.12 0.07
C GLU A 63 -7.38 1.57 1.45
N PHE A 64 -6.11 1.24 1.69
CA PHE A 64 -5.31 1.68 2.82
C PHE A 64 -4.06 2.38 2.31
N ALA A 65 -3.62 3.44 2.98
CA ALA A 65 -2.50 4.25 2.54
C ALA A 65 -1.34 4.28 3.54
N LEU A 66 -0.13 4.30 3.01
CA LEU A 66 1.09 4.63 3.73
C LEU A 66 1.84 5.77 3.01
N ASP A 67 2.28 6.75 3.78
CA ASP A 67 3.07 7.88 3.32
C ASP A 67 4.48 7.46 2.86
N LEU A 68 4.87 8.05 1.74
CA LEU A 68 6.22 8.04 1.19
C LEU A 68 6.89 9.41 1.44
N SER A 69 7.54 9.98 0.42
CA SER A 69 8.22 11.28 0.51
C SER A 69 7.52 12.32 -0.35
N GLY A 70 7.48 13.58 0.11
CA GLY A 70 6.99 14.70 -0.69
C GLY A 70 5.51 14.61 -1.09
N GLY A 71 4.63 14.12 -0.21
CA GLY A 71 3.18 14.00 -0.49
C GLY A 71 2.75 12.67 -1.12
N TYR A 72 3.71 11.93 -1.70
CA TYR A 72 3.44 10.64 -2.33
C TYR A 72 3.03 9.57 -1.31
N ARG A 73 2.21 8.62 -1.76
CA ARG A 73 1.78 7.45 -0.98
C ARG A 73 1.87 6.18 -1.80
N ILE A 74 2.01 5.07 -1.09
CA ILE A 74 1.63 3.74 -1.57
C ILE A 74 0.27 3.41 -1.01
N THR A 75 -0.60 2.83 -1.82
CA THR A 75 -1.90 2.34 -1.35
C THR A 75 -2.15 0.90 -1.80
N PHE A 76 -2.98 0.22 -1.03
CA PHE A 76 -3.31 -1.18 -1.28
C PHE A 76 -4.72 -1.51 -0.80
N SER A 77 -5.30 -2.57 -1.37
CA SER A 77 -6.59 -3.13 -0.99
C SER A 77 -6.43 -4.55 -0.42
N PRO A 78 -7.39 -5.07 0.37
CA PRO A 78 -7.40 -6.50 0.73
C PRO A 78 -7.56 -7.35 -0.53
N ASN A 79 -6.75 -8.39 -0.66
CA ASN A 79 -6.82 -9.35 -1.77
C ASN A 79 -7.26 -10.74 -1.28
N HIS A 80 -8.28 -10.74 -0.41
CA HIS A 80 -8.90 -11.92 0.17
C HIS A 80 -10.23 -12.22 -0.52
N GLU A 81 -10.61 -13.49 -0.63
CA GLU A 81 -11.91 -13.92 -1.12
C GLU A 81 -12.52 -14.93 -0.11
N PRO A 82 -13.53 -14.54 0.69
CA PRO A 82 -14.14 -13.22 0.77
C PRO A 82 -13.27 -12.19 1.53
N CYS A 83 -13.51 -10.90 1.28
CA CYS A 83 -12.86 -9.81 2.03
C CYS A 83 -13.22 -9.84 3.53
N PRO A 84 -12.23 -9.76 4.46
CA PRO A 84 -12.47 -9.67 5.89
C PRO A 84 -13.25 -8.41 6.25
N THR A 85 -14.39 -8.59 6.91
CA THR A 85 -15.29 -7.50 7.29
C THR A 85 -15.62 -7.53 8.78
N LEU A 86 -15.82 -6.34 9.33
CA LEU A 86 -16.40 -6.08 10.64
C LEU A 86 -17.94 -6.26 10.58
N PRO A 87 -18.62 -6.38 11.73
CA PRO A 87 -20.09 -6.52 11.77
C PRO A 87 -20.86 -5.35 11.13
N ASP A 88 -20.25 -4.17 11.01
CA ASP A 88 -20.82 -2.99 10.38
C ASP A 88 -20.56 -2.90 8.86
N GLY A 89 -19.85 -3.90 8.29
CA GLY A 89 -19.50 -3.96 6.87
C GLY A 89 -18.19 -3.25 6.52
N GLY A 90 -17.51 -2.60 7.48
CA GLY A 90 -16.16 -2.07 7.27
C GLY A 90 -15.13 -3.19 7.09
N ILE A 91 -13.97 -2.88 6.51
CA ILE A 91 -12.88 -3.85 6.38
C ILE A 91 -12.25 -4.10 7.75
N ASP A 92 -12.08 -5.38 8.11
CA ASP A 92 -11.34 -5.78 9.31
C ASP A 92 -9.84 -5.86 8.99
N TRP A 93 -9.16 -4.71 9.05
CA TRP A 93 -7.73 -4.60 8.71
C TRP A 93 -6.81 -5.49 9.56
N ALA A 94 -7.22 -5.85 10.79
CA ALA A 94 -6.47 -6.79 11.63
C ALA A 94 -6.52 -8.24 11.13
N LYS A 95 -7.35 -8.53 10.11
CA LYS A 95 -7.41 -9.84 9.43
C LYS A 95 -6.88 -9.80 8.00
N VAL A 96 -6.40 -8.64 7.52
CA VAL A 96 -5.90 -8.50 6.15
C VAL A 96 -4.43 -8.92 6.11
N THR A 97 -4.19 -10.13 5.59
CA THR A 97 -2.87 -10.75 5.45
C THR A 97 -2.41 -10.92 3.99
N ILE A 98 -3.26 -10.55 3.02
CA ILE A 98 -3.02 -10.64 1.58
C ILE A 98 -3.52 -9.33 1.00
N ILE A 99 -2.65 -8.60 0.32
CA ILE A 99 -2.95 -7.27 -0.22
C ILE A 99 -2.64 -7.18 -1.70
N SER A 100 -3.26 -6.24 -2.39
CA SER A 100 -2.90 -5.83 -3.76
C SER A 100 -2.48 -4.36 -3.72
N ILE A 101 -1.26 -4.05 -4.16
CA ILE A 101 -0.83 -2.65 -4.31
C ILE A 101 -1.59 -2.04 -5.49
N GLU A 102 -2.34 -0.98 -5.22
CA GLU A 102 -3.24 -0.33 -6.17
C GLU A 102 -2.58 0.88 -6.84
N PHE A 103 -1.89 1.70 -6.06
CA PHE A 103 -1.36 2.97 -6.53
C PHE A 103 -0.08 3.40 -5.80
N ILE A 104 0.79 4.09 -6.55
CA ILE A 104 1.97 4.77 -6.02
C ILE A 104 2.08 6.13 -6.71
N GLY A 105 1.93 7.20 -5.95
CA GLY A 105 1.86 8.55 -6.51
C GLY A 105 1.45 9.59 -5.47
N ASP A 106 1.45 10.85 -5.89
CA ASP A 106 0.73 11.92 -5.20
C ASP A 106 -0.73 11.92 -5.70
N TYR A 107 -1.68 12.09 -4.79
CA TYR A 107 -3.11 12.19 -5.12
C TYR A 107 -3.72 13.51 -4.64
N HIS A 108 -2.90 14.45 -4.14
CA HIS A 108 -3.32 15.80 -3.76
C HIS A 108 -3.17 16.84 -4.89
N ASP A 109 -2.91 16.39 -6.11
CA ASP A 109 -2.94 17.23 -7.33
C ASP A 109 -4.31 17.20 -8.03
#